data_AF-A0A1B6G5G6-F1
#
_entry.id   AF-A0A1B6G5G6-F1
#
_cell.length_a   1.000
_cell.length_b   1.000
_cell.length_c   1.000
_cell.angle_alpha   90.00
_cell.angle_beta   90.00
_cell.angle_gamma   90.00
#
_symmetry.space_group_name_H-M   'P 1'
#
loop_
_entity.id
_entity.type
_entity.pdbx_description
1 polymer ?
#
loop_
_entity_poly.entity_id
_entity_poly.type
_entity_poly.pdbx_seq_one_letter_code
_entity_poly.pdbx_strand_id
1 'polypeptide(L)'
;IGKQVETMKNNLMTSVDSMVAELERFRLCWDQLKPKEDCLSTSDTLQSGLAAIRTKRAEWDLLVAAAEKLRDDHRQFQMVVPEFPQCEQIEADLRHYEETWALYD
;
A
#
# COMPACT_ATOMS: atom_id res chain seq x y z
N ILE A 1 -17.59 -29.07 11.81
CA ILE A 1 -16.28 -28.62 11.28
C ILE A 1 -16.43 -27.88 9.95
N GLY A 2 -17.26 -28.34 8.99
CA GLY A 2 -17.47 -27.63 7.71
C GLY A 2 -17.99 -26.18 7.78
N LYS A 3 -18.93 -25.86 8.69
CA LYS A 3 -19.47 -24.49 8.83
C LYS A 3 -18.42 -23.43 9.18
N GLN A 4 -17.44 -23.76 10.03
CA GLN A 4 -16.39 -22.80 10.41
C GLN A 4 -15.45 -22.51 9.24
N VAL A 5 -15.09 -23.53 8.46
CA VAL A 5 -14.25 -23.36 7.27
C VAL A 5 -14.96 -22.49 6.23
N GLU A 6 -16.25 -22.69 6.00
CA GLU A 6 -17.04 -21.88 5.07
C GLU A 6 -17.13 -20.41 5.50
N THR A 7 -17.30 -20.14 6.80
CA THR A 7 -17.22 -18.78 7.35
C THR A 7 -15.84 -18.16 7.13
N MET A 8 -14.75 -18.90 7.34
CA MET A 8 -13.39 -18.39 7.11
C MET A 8 -13.16 -18.03 5.63
N LYS A 9 -13.64 -18.87 4.69
CA LYS A 9 -13.55 -18.58 3.25
C LYS A 9 -14.33 -17.33 2.85
N ASN A 10 -15.53 -17.14 3.39
CA ASN A 10 -16.31 -15.92 3.15
C ASN A 10 -15.62 -14.68 3.72
N ASN A 11 -15.04 -14.79 4.92
CA ASN A 11 -14.27 -13.69 5.50
C ASN A 11 -13.07 -13.32 4.64
N LEU A 12 -12.35 -14.31 4.11
CA LEU A 12 -11.22 -14.09 3.22
C LEU A 12 -11.62 -13.40 1.91
N MET A 13 -12.80 -13.66 1.37
CA MET A 13 -13.34 -12.90 0.24
C MET A 13 -13.60 -11.44 0.61
N THR A 14 -14.29 -11.18 1.73
CA THR A 14 -14.52 -9.81 2.22
C THR A 14 -13.21 -9.08 2.53
N SER A 15 -12.19 -9.79 3.01
CA SER A 15 -10.86 -9.23 3.25
C SER A 15 -10.16 -8.80 1.95
N VAL A 16 -10.42 -9.48 0.82
CA VAL A 16 -9.92 -9.03 -0.49
C VAL A 16 -10.56 -7.73 -0.90
N ASP A 17 -11.89 -7.62 -0.81
CA ASP A 17 -12.60 -6.37 -1.13
C ASP A 17 -12.14 -5.23 -0.22
N SER A 18 -11.92 -5.52 1.07
CA SER A 18 -11.39 -4.56 2.03
C SER A 18 -9.98 -4.10 1.68
N MET A 19 -9.11 -5.04 1.28
CA MET A 19 -7.74 -4.74 0.86
C MET A 19 -7.74 -3.84 -0.38
N VAL A 20 -8.59 -4.12 -1.38
CA VAL A 20 -8.72 -3.25 -2.56
C VAL A 20 -9.13 -1.84 -2.16
N ALA A 21 -10.12 -1.69 -1.27
CA ALA A 21 -10.54 -0.38 -0.78
C ALA A 21 -9.42 0.35 0.02
N GLU A 22 -8.62 -0.38 0.78
CA GLU A 22 -7.46 0.17 1.48
C GLU A 22 -6.37 0.64 0.51
N LEU A 23 -6.08 -0.12 -0.55
CA LEU A 23 -5.14 0.27 -1.61
C LEU A 23 -5.59 1.52 -2.36
N GLU A 24 -6.88 1.63 -2.70
CA GLU A 24 -7.44 2.82 -3.33
C GLU A 24 -7.37 4.04 -2.40
N ARG A 25 -7.68 3.86 -1.12
CA ARG A 25 -7.57 4.91 -0.12
C ARG A 25 -6.12 5.36 0.06
N PHE A 26 -5.19 4.42 0.15
CA PHE A 26 -3.76 4.70 0.25
C PHE A 26 -3.32 5.56 -0.94
N ARG A 27 -3.67 5.14 -2.17
CA ARG A 27 -3.34 5.88 -3.39
C ARG A 27 -3.91 7.29 -3.36
N LEU A 28 -5.17 7.46 -2.94
CA LEU A 28 -5.81 8.77 -2.88
C LEU A 28 -5.21 9.68 -1.80
N CYS A 29 -4.80 9.13 -0.66
CA CYS A 29 -4.05 9.85 0.35
C CYS A 29 -2.64 10.21 -0.14
N TRP A 30 -1.97 9.28 -0.82
CA TRP A 30 -0.65 9.49 -1.39
C TRP A 30 -0.66 10.59 -2.45
N ASP A 31 -1.63 10.59 -3.36
CA ASP A 31 -1.75 11.62 -4.40
C ASP A 31 -1.91 13.04 -3.84
N GLN A 32 -2.56 13.17 -2.67
CA GLN A 32 -2.73 14.44 -1.96
C GLN A 32 -1.52 14.85 -1.12
N LEU A 33 -0.81 13.88 -0.55
CA LEU A 33 0.31 14.12 0.37
C LEU A 33 1.67 14.14 -0.33
N LYS A 34 1.75 13.67 -1.59
CA LYS A 34 2.99 13.69 -2.35
C LYS A 34 3.50 15.13 -2.43
N PRO A 35 4.75 15.37 -2.00
CA PRO A 35 5.29 16.71 -1.99
C PRO A 35 5.46 17.19 -3.44
N LYS A 36 4.94 18.39 -3.72
CA LYS A 36 5.02 19.00 -5.05
C LYS A 36 6.41 19.55 -5.27
N GLU A 37 6.85 19.62 -6.53
CA GLU A 37 8.15 20.20 -6.89
C GLU A 37 8.27 21.66 -6.42
N ASP A 38 7.15 22.39 -6.31
CA ASP A 38 7.10 23.74 -5.76
C ASP A 38 7.49 23.83 -4.26
N CYS A 39 7.42 22.71 -3.53
CA CYS A 39 7.79 22.62 -2.11
C CYS A 39 9.30 22.55 -1.87
N LEU A 40 10.14 22.54 -2.91
CA LEU A 40 11.61 22.56 -2.79
C LEU A 40 12.18 23.93 -2.41
N SER A 41 11.32 24.92 -2.16
CA SER A 41 11.68 26.32 -1.94
C SER A 41 12.38 26.61 -0.59
N THR A 42 12.17 25.79 0.45
CA THR A 42 12.81 25.98 1.76
C THR A 42 13.27 24.65 2.38
N SER A 43 14.26 24.71 3.29
CA SER A 43 14.81 23.54 3.97
C SER A 43 13.76 22.81 4.82
N ASP A 44 12.83 23.54 5.44
CA ASP A 44 11.78 22.96 6.30
C ASP A 44 10.71 22.21 5.48
N THR A 45 10.34 22.72 4.31
CA THR A 45 9.37 22.05 3.42
C THR A 45 9.98 20.83 2.75
N LEU A 46 11.29 20.87 2.46
CA LEU A 46 12.04 19.72 1.96
C LEU A 46 12.04 18.57 2.98
N GLN A 47 12.43 18.85 4.23
CA GLN A 47 12.47 17.85 5.31
C GLN A 47 11.08 17.27 5.61
N SER A 48 10.04 18.11 5.56
CA SER A 48 8.65 17.66 5.73
C SER A 48 8.20 16.72 4.60
N GLY A 49 8.62 17.00 3.35
CA GLY A 49 8.36 16.14 2.19
C GLY A 49 9.04 14.78 2.32
N LEU A 50 10.32 14.76 2.70
CA LEU A 50 11.08 13.52 2.95
C LEU A 50 10.45 12.68 4.07
N ALA A 51 10.02 13.32 5.16
CA ALA A 51 9.33 12.63 6.26
C ALA A 51 7.99 12.03 5.82
N ALA A 52 7.23 12.74 4.98
CA ALA A 52 5.97 12.24 4.42
C ALA A 52 6.18 11.01 3.53
N ILE A 53 7.19 11.05 2.64
CA ILE A 53 7.57 9.92 1.78
C ILE A 53 7.95 8.70 2.62
N ARG A 54 8.87 8.87 3.60
CA ARG A 54 9.31 7.77 4.49
C ARG A 54 8.15 7.16 5.29
N THR A 55 7.26 8.01 5.79
CA THR A 55 6.06 7.56 6.52
C THR A 55 5.14 6.76 5.60
N LYS A 56 4.94 7.24 4.36
CA LYS A 56 4.09 6.56 3.37
C LYS A 56 4.70 5.25 2.88
N ARG A 57 6.01 5.17 2.72
CA ARG A 57 6.74 3.91 2.47
C ARG A 57 6.48 2.89 3.57
N ALA A 58 6.60 3.27 4.84
CA ALA A 58 6.35 2.35 5.95
C ALA A 58 4.89 1.86 5.99
N GLU A 59 3.93 2.76 5.75
CA GLU A 59 2.50 2.40 5.63
C GLU A 59 2.25 1.45 4.44
N TRP A 60 2.92 1.68 3.32
CA TRP A 60 2.87 0.83 2.13
C TRP A 60 3.44 -0.57 2.38
N ASP A 61 4.58 -0.67 3.05
CA ASP A 61 5.21 -1.96 3.38
C ASP A 61 4.29 -2.83 4.26
N LEU A 62 3.56 -2.20 5.19
CA LEU A 62 2.56 -2.89 6.01
C LEU A 62 1.38 -3.40 5.16
N LEU A 63 0.90 -2.60 4.20
CA LEU A 63 -0.17 -3.00 3.28
C LEU A 63 0.27 -4.17 2.38
N VAL A 64 1.48 -4.12 1.83
CA VAL A 64 2.05 -5.21 1.01
C VAL A 64 2.19 -6.48 1.84
N ALA A 65 2.70 -6.39 3.07
CA ALA A 65 2.79 -7.53 3.98
C ALA A 65 1.42 -8.13 4.30
N ALA A 66 0.39 -7.29 4.50
CA ALA A 66 -0.98 -7.74 4.72
C ALA A 66 -1.59 -8.39 3.46
N ALA A 67 -1.31 -7.86 2.27
CA ALA A 67 -1.74 -8.43 0.99
C ALA A 67 -1.07 -9.79 0.72
N GLU A 68 0.22 -9.94 0.99
CA GLU A 68 0.93 -11.23 0.91
C GLU A 68 0.36 -12.24 1.90
N LYS A 69 0.11 -11.83 3.15
CA LYS A 69 -0.54 -12.69 4.14
C LYS A 69 -1.92 -13.17 3.66
N LEU A 70 -2.72 -12.28 3.06
CA LEU A 70 -4.01 -12.64 2.51
C LEU A 70 -3.87 -13.65 1.36
N ARG A 71 -2.86 -13.50 0.49
CA ARG A 71 -2.55 -14.50 -0.55
C ARG A 71 -2.18 -15.85 0.03
N ASP A 72 -1.35 -15.88 1.06
CA ASP A 72 -0.97 -17.12 1.74
C ASP A 72 -2.15 -17.78 2.44
N ASP A 73 -3.02 -17.01 3.08
CA ASP A 73 -4.27 -17.53 3.66
C ASP A 73 -5.13 -18.17 2.54
N HIS A 74 -5.34 -17.47 1.41
CA HIS A 74 -6.06 -18.05 0.27
C HIS A 74 -5.41 -19.34 -0.26
N ARG A 75 -4.07 -19.44 -0.31
CA ARG A 75 -3.36 -20.68 -0.68
C ARG A 75 -3.60 -21.79 0.34
N GLN A 76 -3.54 -21.51 1.63
CA GLN A 76 -3.79 -22.48 2.70
C GLN A 76 -5.20 -23.05 2.64
N PHE A 77 -6.18 -22.21 2.29
CA PHE A 77 -7.58 -22.62 2.12
C PHE A 77 -7.92 -23.17 0.72
N GLN A 78 -6.90 -23.31 -0.16
CA GLN A 78 -7.03 -23.74 -1.56
C GLN A 78 -8.05 -22.91 -2.35
N MET A 79 -8.06 -21.60 -2.10
CA MET A 79 -8.90 -20.60 -2.76
C MET A 79 -8.12 -19.90 -3.90
N VAL A 80 -8.85 -19.13 -4.70
CA VAL A 80 -8.26 -18.32 -5.77
C VAL A 80 -7.43 -17.21 -5.14
N VAL A 81 -6.13 -17.19 -5.43
CA VAL A 81 -5.21 -16.18 -4.90
C VAL A 81 -5.56 -14.81 -5.48
N PRO A 82 -5.83 -13.80 -4.65
CA PRO A 82 -6.16 -12.46 -5.13
C PRO A 82 -4.93 -11.77 -5.74
N GLU A 83 -5.14 -11.13 -6.88
CA GLU A 83 -4.16 -10.30 -7.56
C GLU A 83 -4.46 -8.82 -7.33
N PHE A 84 -3.42 -8.03 -7.08
CA PHE A 84 -3.53 -6.61 -6.77
C PHE A 84 -2.64 -5.82 -7.74
N PRO A 85 -3.05 -5.64 -9.00
CA PRO A 85 -2.23 -4.96 -10.01
C PRO A 85 -1.98 -3.47 -9.67
N GLN A 86 -2.84 -2.88 -8.84
CA GLN A 86 -2.63 -1.52 -8.34
C GLN A 86 -1.39 -1.40 -7.45
N CYS A 87 -0.95 -2.49 -6.81
CA CYS A 87 0.24 -2.47 -5.98
C CYS A 87 1.51 -2.15 -6.77
N GLU A 88 1.64 -2.69 -7.98
CA GLU A 88 2.80 -2.41 -8.83
C GLU A 88 2.85 -0.93 -9.22
N GLN A 89 1.69 -0.32 -9.49
CA GLN A 89 1.60 1.10 -9.85
C GLN A 89 1.97 2.00 -8.65
N ILE A 90 1.44 1.69 -7.46
CA ILE A 90 1.70 2.46 -6.24
C ILE A 90 3.17 2.33 -5.83
N GLU A 91 3.75 1.12 -5.89
CA GLU A 91 5.15 0.86 -5.60
C GLU A 91 6.07 1.64 -6.55
N ALA A 92 5.78 1.62 -7.85
CA ALA A 92 6.57 2.35 -8.84
C ALA A 92 6.52 3.87 -8.61
N ASP A 93 5.35 4.41 -8.28
CA ASP A 93 5.17 5.83 -7.97
C ASP A 93 5.91 6.22 -6.69
N LEU A 94 5.74 5.46 -5.60
CA LEU A 94 6.49 5.67 -4.35
C LEU A 94 8.00 5.65 -4.59
N ARG A 95 8.51 4.64 -5.31
CA ARG A 95 9.94 4.55 -5.61
C ARG A 95 10.42 5.75 -6.43
N HIS A 96 9.65 6.19 -7.42
CA HIS A 96 10.02 7.37 -8.21
C HIS A 96 10.15 8.63 -7.34
N TYR A 97 9.22 8.85 -6.41
CA TYR A 97 9.32 9.95 -5.45
C TYR A 97 10.47 9.74 -4.45
N GLU A 98 10.70 8.53 -3.95
CA GLU A 98 11.84 8.23 -3.10
C GLU A 98 13.16 8.53 -3.78
N GLU A 99 13.36 8.11 -5.03
CA GLU A 99 14.55 8.38 -5.82
C GLU A 99 14.72 9.88 -6.10
N THR A 100 13.63 10.55 -6.49
CA THR A 100 13.65 11.99 -6.79
C THR A 100 13.99 12.81 -5.54
N TRP A 101 13.45 12.43 -4.38
CA TRP A 101 13.65 13.16 -3.13
C TRP A 101 14.94 12.76 -2.41
N ALA A 102 15.44 11.54 -2.59
CA ALA A 102 16.74 11.10 -2.06
C ALA A 102 17.92 11.92 -2.62
N LEU A 103 17.76 12.59 -3.78
CA LEU A 103 18.75 13.53 -4.30
C LEU A 103 18.89 14.80 -3.44
N TYR A 104 17.94 15.04 -2.53
CA TYR A 104 17.88 16.21 -1.67
C TYR A 104 18.05 15.89 -0.17
N ASP A 105 18.22 14.61 0.20
CA ASP A 105 18.61 14.17 1.56
C ASP A 105 20.11 14.40 1.80
#